data_AF-A0A7Y8X5M6-F1
#
_entry.id   AF-A0A7Y8X5M6-F1
#
_cell.length_a   1.000
_cell.length_b   1.000
_cell.length_c   1.000
_cell.angle_alpha   90.00
_cell.angle_beta   90.00
_cell.angle_gamma   90.00
#
_symmetry.space_group_name_H-M   'P 1'
#
loop_
_entity.id
_entity.type
_entity.pdbx_description
1 polymer ?
#
loop_
_entity_poly.entity_id
_entity_poly.type
_entity_poly.pdbx_seq_one_letter_code
_entity_poly.pdbx_strand_id
1 'polypeptide(L)'
;PVHPELRQALEETSRWAAADAEALAGLDVGALRQQINTLLLKTSELVRATAPGRKKNHRGADLMGARLAGADLRGATLRGAYLIAADLSRADLRSADLIGADFRDTDLRGADLRDALFLTQAQLNAARGDAHTRIPAGLTRPAHWT
;
A
#
# COMPACT_ATOMS: atom_id res chain seq x y z
N PRO A 1 4.97 -17.15 -8.94
CA PRO A 1 5.01 -17.11 -10.42
C PRO A 1 5.62 -15.81 -10.98
N VAL A 2 5.33 -14.64 -10.38
CA VAL A 2 5.79 -13.32 -10.90
C VAL A 2 7.19 -12.86 -10.42
N HIS A 3 7.91 -13.69 -9.67
CA HIS A 3 9.20 -13.29 -9.07
C HIS A 3 10.31 -12.98 -10.08
N PRO A 4 10.50 -13.75 -11.17
CA PRO A 4 11.50 -13.44 -12.18
C PRO A 4 11.28 -12.06 -12.81
N GLU A 5 10.04 -11.75 -13.19
CA GLU A 5 9.67 -10.48 -13.84
C GLU A 5 9.80 -9.30 -12.87
N LEU A 6 9.46 -9.49 -11.59
CA LEU A 6 9.68 -8.47 -10.56
C LEU A 6 11.16 -8.18 -10.33
N ARG A 7 12.03 -9.21 -10.31
CA ARG A 7 13.48 -9.01 -10.18
C ARG A 7 14.05 -8.24 -11.38
N GLN A 8 13.66 -8.63 -12.59
CA GLN A 8 14.09 -7.95 -13.80
C GLN A 8 13.63 -6.48 -13.80
N ALA A 9 12.37 -6.21 -13.45
CA ALA A 9 11.84 -4.85 -13.37
C ALA A 9 12.56 -4.02 -12.30
N LEU A 10 12.92 -4.61 -11.16
CA LEU A 10 13.69 -3.94 -10.12
C LEU A 10 15.11 -3.61 -10.60
N GLU A 11 15.80 -4.55 -11.25
CA GLU A 11 17.14 -4.34 -11.82
C GLU A 11 17.15 -3.26 -12.90
N GLU A 12 16.15 -3.26 -13.79
CA GLU A 12 15.95 -2.21 -14.79
C GLU A 12 15.68 -0.85 -14.16
N THR A 13 14.75 -0.77 -13.20
CA THR A 13 14.44 0.48 -12.50
C THR A 13 15.65 1.01 -11.73
N SER A 14 16.43 0.12 -11.11
CA SER A 14 17.65 0.50 -10.37
C SER A 14 18.74 1.01 -11.29
N ARG A 15 18.90 0.43 -12.49
CA ARG A 15 19.82 0.95 -13.52
C ARG A 15 19.44 2.36 -13.94
N TRP A 16 18.15 2.62 -14.19
CA TRP A 16 17.68 3.97 -14.51
C TRP A 16 17.88 4.95 -13.35
N ALA A 17 17.61 4.54 -12.11
CA ALA A 17 17.80 5.38 -10.94
C ALA A 17 19.28 5.79 -10.71
N ALA A 18 20.23 5.00 -11.23
CA ALA A 18 21.66 5.29 -11.17
C ALA A 18 22.23 5.94 -12.45
N ALA A 19 21.39 6.13 -13.48
CA ALA A 19 21.81 6.70 -14.75
C ALA A 19 22.05 8.21 -14.66
N ASP A 20 22.83 8.74 -15.59
CA ASP A 20 23.05 10.18 -15.71
C ASP A 20 21.87 10.92 -16.35
N ALA A 21 21.95 12.26 -16.35
CA ALA A 21 20.88 13.11 -16.87
C ALA A 21 20.64 12.93 -18.38
N GLU A 22 21.68 12.60 -19.16
CA GLU A 22 21.57 12.42 -20.61
C GLU A 22 20.79 11.15 -20.92
N ALA A 23 21.12 10.03 -20.26
CA ALA A 23 20.40 8.78 -20.38
C ALA A 23 18.94 8.93 -19.91
N LEU A 24 18.71 9.66 -18.81
CA LEU A 24 17.36 9.91 -18.29
C LEU A 24 16.52 10.81 -19.20
N ALA A 25 17.13 11.71 -19.98
CA ALA A 25 16.39 12.59 -20.88
C ALA A 25 15.64 11.82 -21.98
N GLY A 26 16.14 10.65 -22.37
CA GLY A 26 15.49 9.76 -23.33
C GLY A 26 14.53 8.74 -22.72
N LEU A 27 14.42 8.67 -21.38
CA LEU A 27 13.60 7.66 -20.70
C LEU A 27 12.11 8.02 -20.78
N ASP A 28 11.32 7.12 -21.36
CA ASP A 28 9.87 7.15 -21.19
C ASP A 28 9.49 6.60 -19.81
N VAL A 29 9.47 7.49 -18.82
CA VAL A 29 9.05 7.20 -17.44
C VAL A 29 7.59 6.69 -17.41
N GLY A 30 6.76 7.14 -18.34
CA GLY A 30 5.37 6.71 -18.46
C GLY A 30 5.27 5.23 -18.81
N ALA A 31 5.99 4.79 -19.85
CA ALA A 31 6.04 3.39 -20.26
C ALA A 31 6.61 2.49 -19.16
N LEU A 32 7.75 2.88 -18.55
CA LEU A 32 8.35 2.14 -17.43
C LEU A 32 7.35 1.99 -16.27
N ARG A 33 6.66 3.07 -15.90
CA ARG A 33 5.62 3.03 -14.86
C ARG A 33 4.48 2.09 -15.20
N GLN A 34 4.04 2.02 -16.47
CA GLN A 34 2.96 1.11 -16.88
C GLN A 34 3.38 -0.36 -16.80
N GLN A 35 4.61 -0.68 -17.22
CA GLN A 35 5.17 -2.03 -17.09
C GLN A 35 5.23 -2.46 -15.62
N ILE A 36 5.76 -1.61 -14.75
CA ILE A 36 5.81 -1.86 -13.31
C ILE A 36 4.40 -2.02 -12.73
N ASN A 37 3.47 -1.12 -13.06
CA ASN A 37 2.10 -1.17 -12.57
C ASN A 37 1.41 -2.50 -12.93
N THR A 38 1.67 -3.05 -14.12
CA THR A 38 1.17 -4.37 -14.51
C THR A 38 1.65 -5.48 -13.57
N LEU A 39 2.92 -5.46 -13.18
CA LEU A 39 3.49 -6.43 -12.24
C LEU A 39 2.96 -6.23 -10.81
N LEU A 40 2.79 -4.99 -10.36
CA LEU A 40 2.23 -4.68 -9.05
C LEU A 40 0.76 -5.13 -8.93
N LEU A 41 -0.02 -4.98 -10.00
CA LEU A 41 -1.40 -5.50 -10.07
C LEU A 41 -1.43 -7.02 -9.97
N LYS A 42 -0.62 -7.73 -10.75
CA LYS A 42 -0.53 -9.21 -10.68
C LYS A 42 -0.10 -9.68 -9.29
N THR A 43 0.88 -9.02 -8.69
CA THR A 43 1.33 -9.31 -7.31
C THR A 43 0.19 -9.13 -6.31
N SER A 44 -0.53 -8.00 -6.39
CA SER A 44 -1.71 -7.73 -5.56
C SER A 44 -2.76 -8.83 -5.66
N GLU A 45 -3.12 -9.23 -6.89
CA GLU A 45 -4.10 -10.27 -7.14
C GLU A 45 -3.69 -11.62 -6.55
N LEU A 46 -2.44 -12.02 -6.72
CA LEU A 46 -1.90 -13.28 -6.20
C LEU A 46 -1.92 -13.32 -4.67
N VAL A 47 -1.46 -12.27 -4.00
CA VAL A 47 -1.47 -12.22 -2.53
C VAL A 47 -2.89 -12.13 -2.00
N ARG A 48 -3.74 -11.30 -2.59
CA ARG A 48 -5.14 -11.17 -2.17
C ARG A 48 -5.94 -12.44 -2.44
N ALA A 49 -5.51 -13.31 -3.35
CA ALA A 49 -6.16 -14.59 -3.59
C ALA A 49 -6.05 -15.59 -2.44
N THR A 50 -5.07 -15.43 -1.56
CA THR A 50 -4.91 -16.30 -0.38
C THR A 50 -5.66 -15.80 0.85
N ALA A 51 -6.14 -14.55 0.83
CA ALA A 51 -6.91 -13.98 1.94
C ALA A 51 -8.29 -14.64 2.05
N PRO A 52 -8.75 -15.00 3.26
CA PRO A 52 -10.06 -15.62 3.46
C PRO A 52 -11.20 -14.62 3.26
N GLY A 53 -12.39 -15.14 2.92
CA GLY A 53 -13.60 -14.35 2.82
C GLY A 53 -13.78 -13.60 1.50
N ARG A 54 -14.82 -12.75 1.46
CA ARG A 54 -15.17 -11.99 0.25
C ARG A 54 -14.24 -10.78 0.11
N LYS A 55 -13.48 -10.75 -0.99
CA LYS A 55 -12.60 -9.61 -1.32
C LYS A 55 -13.43 -8.36 -1.60
N LYS A 56 -13.16 -7.30 -0.84
CA LYS A 56 -13.77 -5.98 -1.04
C LYS A 56 -12.98 -5.18 -2.08
N ASN A 57 -13.69 -4.36 -2.87
CA ASN A 57 -13.08 -3.46 -3.84
C ASN A 57 -13.48 -2.03 -3.51
N HIS A 58 -12.50 -1.25 -3.06
CA HIS A 58 -12.60 0.16 -2.73
C HIS A 58 -11.55 0.97 -3.52
N ARG A 59 -11.17 0.49 -4.71
CA ARG A 59 -10.23 1.21 -5.58
C ARG A 59 -10.77 2.60 -5.91
N GLY A 60 -10.00 3.64 -5.61
CA GLY A 60 -10.37 5.03 -5.85
C GLY A 60 -11.60 5.50 -5.07
N ALA A 61 -12.03 4.74 -4.05
CA ALA A 61 -13.22 5.10 -3.29
C ALA A 61 -12.96 6.35 -2.46
N ASP A 62 -13.94 7.23 -2.41
CA ASP A 62 -14.01 8.29 -1.40
C ASP A 62 -14.52 7.67 -0.09
N LEU A 63 -13.62 7.57 0.88
CA LEU A 63 -13.87 7.04 2.22
C LEU A 63 -13.46 8.07 3.28
N MET A 64 -13.45 9.36 2.93
CA MET A 64 -13.08 10.42 3.86
C MET A 64 -14.04 10.42 5.05
N GLY A 65 -13.50 10.43 6.27
CA GLY A 65 -14.29 10.37 7.51
C GLY A 65 -15.11 9.08 7.69
N ALA A 66 -14.88 8.04 6.88
CA ALA A 66 -15.64 6.80 6.97
C ALA A 66 -15.45 6.11 8.32
N ARG A 67 -16.53 5.57 8.88
CA ARG A 67 -16.53 4.81 10.14
C ARG A 67 -16.33 3.33 9.84
N LEU A 68 -15.07 2.90 9.83
CA LEU A 68 -14.63 1.54 9.49
C LEU A 68 -13.94 0.85 10.68
N ALA A 69 -14.20 1.31 11.91
CA ALA A 69 -13.64 0.71 13.12
C ALA A 69 -13.98 -0.79 13.20
N GLY A 70 -12.98 -1.63 13.43
CA GLY A 70 -13.12 -3.08 13.51
C GLY A 70 -13.48 -3.76 12.19
N ALA A 71 -13.44 -3.05 11.05
CA ALA A 71 -13.80 -3.63 9.78
C ALA A 71 -12.82 -4.74 9.37
N ASP A 72 -13.37 -5.86 8.92
CA ASP A 72 -12.60 -6.89 8.21
C ASP A 72 -12.36 -6.42 6.77
N LEU A 73 -11.15 -5.93 6.50
CA LEU A 73 -10.67 -5.47 5.20
C LEU A 73 -9.56 -6.39 4.66
N ARG A 74 -9.50 -7.63 5.15
CA ARG A 74 -8.52 -8.60 4.68
C ARG A 74 -8.64 -8.82 3.19
N GLY A 75 -7.52 -8.72 2.49
CA GLY A 75 -7.50 -8.86 1.02
C GLY A 75 -8.34 -7.82 0.27
N ALA A 76 -8.74 -6.71 0.90
CA ALA A 76 -9.40 -5.62 0.20
C ALA A 76 -8.43 -4.94 -0.78
N THR A 77 -8.95 -4.34 -1.85
CA THR A 77 -8.17 -3.36 -2.62
C THR A 77 -8.64 -1.96 -2.25
N LEU A 78 -7.72 -1.15 -1.74
CA LEU A 78 -7.90 0.26 -1.37
C LEU A 78 -6.98 1.13 -2.25
N ARG A 79 -6.59 0.64 -3.43
CA ARG A 79 -5.68 1.35 -4.34
C ARG A 79 -6.24 2.73 -4.65
N GLY A 80 -5.51 3.78 -4.31
CA GLY A 80 -5.94 5.15 -4.54
C GLY A 80 -7.18 5.60 -3.75
N ALA A 81 -7.61 4.85 -2.73
CA ALA A 81 -8.74 5.25 -1.90
C ALA A 81 -8.39 6.48 -1.05
N TYR A 82 -9.35 7.40 -0.89
CA TYR A 82 -9.21 8.56 -0.01
C TYR A 82 -9.71 8.17 1.38
N LEU A 83 -8.80 7.89 2.32
CA LEU A 83 -9.12 7.51 3.70
C LEU A 83 -8.88 8.64 4.69
N ILE A 84 -8.86 9.88 4.20
CA ILE A 84 -8.53 11.07 4.98
C ILE A 84 -9.50 11.16 6.16
N ALA A 85 -8.95 11.26 7.38
CA ALA A 85 -9.72 11.28 8.63
C ALA A 85 -10.69 10.08 8.84
N ALA A 86 -10.53 8.98 8.10
CA ALA A 86 -11.32 7.77 8.31
C ALA A 86 -10.94 7.08 9.63
N ASP A 87 -11.94 6.49 10.29
CA ASP A 87 -11.73 5.65 11.46
C ASP A 87 -11.53 4.20 11.02
N LEU A 88 -10.29 3.73 11.02
CA LEU A 88 -9.89 2.34 10.80
C LEU A 88 -9.39 1.69 12.09
N SER A 89 -9.75 2.24 13.26
CA SER A 89 -9.29 1.70 14.53
C SER A 89 -9.70 0.24 14.69
N ARG A 90 -8.77 -0.62 15.10
CA ARG A 90 -8.95 -2.08 15.24
C ARG A 90 -9.35 -2.80 13.95
N ALA A 91 -9.25 -2.18 12.78
CA ALA A 91 -9.53 -2.84 11.51
C ALA A 91 -8.46 -3.88 11.16
N ASP A 92 -8.87 -4.93 10.44
CA ASP A 92 -7.97 -5.96 9.92
C ASP A 92 -7.67 -5.68 8.45
N LEU A 93 -6.45 -5.22 8.16
CA LEU A 93 -5.97 -4.82 6.84
C LEU A 93 -4.93 -5.80 6.28
N ARG A 94 -4.84 -7.01 6.85
CA ARG A 94 -3.89 -8.04 6.38
C ARG A 94 -4.16 -8.39 4.91
N SER A 95 -3.10 -8.47 4.11
CA SER A 95 -3.16 -8.69 2.66
C SER A 95 -3.93 -7.62 1.87
N ALA A 96 -4.31 -6.48 2.47
CA ALA A 96 -4.96 -5.40 1.73
C ALA A 96 -3.97 -4.70 0.80
N ASP A 97 -4.41 -4.29 -0.39
CA ASP A 97 -3.62 -3.49 -1.32
C ASP A 97 -3.84 -2.00 -1.06
N LEU A 98 -2.81 -1.33 -0.57
CA LEU A 98 -2.83 0.06 -0.11
C LEU A 98 -2.07 1.03 -1.04
N ILE A 99 -1.69 0.62 -2.25
CA ILE A 99 -0.88 1.50 -3.10
C ILE A 99 -1.64 2.81 -3.40
N GLY A 100 -1.00 3.95 -3.14
CA GLY A 100 -1.58 5.27 -3.36
C GLY A 100 -2.82 5.58 -2.51
N ALA A 101 -3.17 4.77 -1.51
CA ALA A 101 -4.22 5.12 -0.56
C ALA A 101 -3.79 6.32 0.28
N ASP A 102 -4.68 7.29 0.47
CA ASP A 102 -4.39 8.52 1.22
C ASP A 102 -4.76 8.35 2.69
N PHE A 103 -3.74 8.33 3.55
CA PHE A 103 -3.85 8.01 4.97
C PHE A 103 -3.78 9.25 5.89
N ARG A 104 -3.88 10.46 5.32
CA ARG A 104 -3.80 11.70 6.12
C ARG A 104 -4.86 11.72 7.21
N ASP A 105 -4.43 11.84 8.46
CA ASP A 105 -5.27 11.82 9.66
C ASP A 105 -6.14 10.55 9.83
N THR A 106 -5.89 9.48 9.08
CA THR A 106 -6.56 8.19 9.28
C THR A 106 -6.21 7.64 10.67
N ASP A 107 -7.23 7.19 11.39
CA ASP A 107 -7.04 6.53 12.68
C ASP A 107 -6.82 5.03 12.49
N LEU A 108 -5.59 4.57 12.72
CA LEU A 108 -5.18 3.16 12.62
C LEU A 108 -4.96 2.51 14.00
N ARG A 109 -5.38 3.15 15.10
CA ARG A 109 -5.13 2.65 16.47
C ARG A 109 -5.66 1.22 16.63
N GLY A 110 -4.79 0.31 17.06
CA GLY A 110 -5.08 -1.12 17.18
C GLY A 110 -5.31 -1.88 15.87
N ALA A 111 -5.15 -1.28 14.69
CA ALA A 111 -5.33 -1.96 13.40
C ALA A 111 -4.19 -2.96 13.11
N ASP A 112 -4.46 -3.98 12.31
CA ASP A 112 -3.46 -4.97 11.88
C ASP A 112 -3.13 -4.82 10.39
N LEU A 113 -1.93 -4.31 10.10
CA LEU A 113 -1.38 -4.03 8.77
C LEU A 113 -0.19 -4.93 8.42
N ARG A 114 0.17 -5.93 9.22
CA ARG A 114 1.46 -6.66 9.11
C ARG A 114 1.73 -7.28 7.74
N ASP A 115 0.66 -7.66 7.04
CA ASP A 115 0.72 -8.29 5.71
C ASP A 115 0.15 -7.39 4.61
N ALA A 116 -0.08 -6.11 4.90
CA ALA A 116 -0.61 -5.17 3.92
C ALA A 116 0.42 -4.93 2.80
N LEU A 117 -0.08 -4.81 1.57
CA LEU A 117 0.72 -4.66 0.36
C LEU A 117 0.90 -3.19 0.04
N PHE A 118 2.13 -2.85 -0.37
CA PHE A 118 2.50 -1.53 -0.87
C PHE A 118 2.22 -0.38 0.12
N LEU A 119 2.16 -0.71 1.41
CA LEU A 119 2.16 0.28 2.49
C LEU A 119 3.54 0.93 2.56
N THR A 120 3.57 2.26 2.64
CA THR A 120 4.80 3.04 2.70
C THR A 120 4.96 3.71 4.06
N GLN A 121 6.21 4.05 4.41
CA GLN A 121 6.49 4.82 5.63
C GLN A 121 5.77 6.18 5.63
N ALA A 122 5.65 6.83 4.46
CA ALA A 122 4.96 8.11 4.34
C ALA A 122 3.46 8.00 4.70
N GLN A 123 2.79 6.92 4.28
CA GLN A 123 1.39 6.68 4.67
C GLN A 123 1.24 6.50 6.18
N LEU A 124 2.17 5.79 6.84
CA LEU A 124 2.16 5.65 8.30
C LEU A 124 2.43 6.98 9.00
N ASN A 125 3.40 7.77 8.52
CA ASN A 125 3.74 9.07 9.08
C ASN A 125 2.56 10.04 9.03
N ALA A 126 1.72 9.96 8.00
CA ALA A 126 0.54 10.80 7.84
C ALA A 126 -0.67 10.34 8.67
N ALA A 127 -0.65 9.11 9.18
CA ALA A 127 -1.71 8.52 9.97
C ALA A 127 -1.47 8.65 11.48
N ARG A 128 -2.49 8.28 12.24
CA ARG A 128 -2.45 8.14 13.69
C ARG A 128 -2.48 6.67 14.07
N GLY A 129 -1.65 6.27 15.02
CA GLY A 129 -1.64 4.91 15.56
C GLY A 129 -1.16 4.91 17.00
N ASP A 130 -1.09 3.72 17.59
CA ASP A 130 -0.78 3.46 19.00
C ASP A 130 0.04 2.18 19.16
N ALA A 131 0.53 1.90 20.38
CA ALA A 131 1.34 0.71 20.69
C ALA A 131 0.73 -0.63 20.19
N HIS A 132 -0.59 -0.69 20.02
CA HIS A 132 -1.32 -1.87 19.55
C HIS A 132 -1.44 -1.96 18.02
N THR A 133 -1.20 -0.88 17.30
CA THR A 133 -1.18 -0.84 15.83
C THR A 133 -0.03 -1.71 15.32
N ARG A 134 -0.34 -2.71 14.49
CA ARG A 134 0.62 -3.70 14.00
C ARG A 134 1.01 -3.37 12.58
N ILE A 135 2.28 -3.10 12.32
CA ILE A 135 2.79 -2.71 11.00
C ILE A 135 3.75 -3.77 10.43
N PRO A 136 3.99 -3.78 9.10
CA PRO A 136 5.01 -4.64 8.49
C PRO A 136 6.38 -4.44 9.11
N ALA A 137 7.17 -5.52 9.24
CA ALA A 137 8.46 -5.50 9.94
C ALA A 137 9.51 -4.55 9.31
N GLY A 138 9.38 -4.23 8.02
CA GLY A 138 10.26 -3.29 7.31
C GLY A 138 9.92 -1.81 7.50
N LEU A 139 8.84 -1.49 8.22
CA LEU A 139 8.42 -0.12 8.50
C LEU A 139 8.65 0.22 9.97
N THR A 140 8.84 1.52 10.23
CA THR A 140 9.06 2.04 11.57
C THR A 140 7.80 2.72 12.08
N ARG A 141 7.51 2.51 13.36
CA ARG A 141 6.46 3.22 14.09
C ARG A 141 6.78 4.72 14.13
N PRO A 142 5.90 5.61 13.64
CA PRO A 142 6.09 7.05 13.77
C PRO A 142 6.16 7.48 15.24
N ALA A 143 7.04 8.44 15.55
CA ALA A 143 7.30 8.88 16.92
C ALA A 143 6.10 9.59 17.58
N HIS A 144 5.19 10.16 16.78
CA HIS A 144 3.99 10.84 17.26
C HIS A 144 2.81 9.90 17.56
N TRP A 145 2.98 8.60 17.36
CA TRP A 145 1.97 7.61 17.74
C TRP A 145 1.98 7.40 19.26
N THR A 146 0.79 7.39 19.86
CA THR A 146 0.57 7.31 21.31
C THR A 146 -0.14 6.03 21.68
#